data_AF-A0A928XES6-F1
#
_entry.id   AF-A0A928XES6-F1
#
_cell.length_a   1.000
_cell.length_b   1.000
_cell.length_c   1.000
_cell.angle_alpha   90.00
_cell.angle_beta   90.00
_cell.angle_gamma   90.00
#
_symmetry.space_group_name_H-M   'P 1'
#
loop_
_entity.id
_entity.type
_entity.pdbx_description
1 polymer ?
#
loop_
_entity_poly.entity_id
_entity_poly.type
_entity_poly.pdbx_seq_one_letter_code
_entity_poly.pdbx_strand_id
1 'polypeptide(L)'
;MGEIENVITADYIYPHLQIISSVSPVTDNQRERIIKVIAKAKENNGWDISRDNKFFLVKQLYRTEFRKQSKGSMRGKQYFDLEEVLNNPKLPDVAQIAEILNTKYW
;
A
#
# COMPACT_ATOMS: atom_id res chain seq x y z
N MET A 1 -6.71 2.51 -3.83
CA MET A 1 -6.94 2.55 -2.37
C MET A 1 -7.01 1.13 -1.82
N GLY A 2 -6.55 0.89 -0.60
CA GLY A 2 -6.67 -0.42 0.05
C GLY A 2 -6.49 -0.32 1.55
N GLU A 3 -7.06 -1.26 2.29
CA GLU A 3 -6.86 -1.40 3.73
C GLU A 3 -5.54 -2.13 4.00
N ILE A 4 -4.69 -1.53 4.83
CA ILE A 4 -3.43 -2.14 5.26
C ILE A 4 -3.73 -3.30 6.20
N GLU A 5 -3.28 -4.49 5.80
CA GLU A 5 -3.37 -5.73 6.58
C GLU A 5 -2.13 -5.90 7.48
N ASN A 6 -0.95 -5.61 6.93
CA ASN A 6 0.31 -5.70 7.65
C ASN A 6 1.36 -4.78 6.99
N VAL A 7 2.36 -4.38 7.78
CA VAL A 7 3.53 -3.66 7.27
C VAL A 7 4.75 -4.44 7.72
N ILE A 8 5.53 -4.92 6.76
CA ILE A 8 6.64 -5.86 7.00
C ILE A 8 7.92 -5.26 6.42
N THR A 9 8.98 -5.20 7.22
CA THR A 9 10.33 -4.90 6.75
C THR A 9 11.10 -6.22 6.69
N ALA A 10 11.68 -6.54 5.53
CA ALA A 10 12.31 -7.83 5.33
C ALA A 10 13.46 -7.77 4.32
N ASP A 11 14.42 -8.68 4.52
CA ASP A 11 15.54 -8.93 3.62
C ASP A 11 15.40 -10.31 2.98
N TYR A 12 15.54 -10.38 1.66
CA TYR A 12 15.57 -11.63 0.93
C TYR A 12 17.01 -12.12 0.78
N ILE A 13 17.35 -13.14 1.57
CA ILE A 13 18.64 -13.82 1.58
C ILE A 13 18.38 -15.23 1.05
N TYR A 14 18.55 -15.39 -0.27
CA TYR A 14 18.17 -16.62 -0.97
C TYR A 14 18.60 -17.90 -0.22
N PRO A 15 17.69 -18.88 -0.02
CA PRO A 15 16.30 -18.91 -0.48
C PRO A 15 15.27 -18.34 0.50
N HIS A 16 15.71 -17.69 1.59
CA HIS A 16 14.86 -17.31 2.72
C HIS A 16 14.53 -15.82 2.76
N LEU A 17 13.34 -15.51 3.25
CA LEU A 17 12.94 -14.14 3.60
C LEU A 17 13.14 -13.94 5.11
N GLN A 18 14.13 -13.12 5.48
CA GLN A 18 14.38 -12.71 6.85
C GLN A 18 13.48 -11.53 7.21
N ILE A 19 12.61 -11.72 8.20
CA ILE A 19 11.74 -10.66 8.71
C ILE A 19 12.52 -9.84 9.74
N ILE A 20 12.68 -8.54 9.49
CA ILE A 20 13.33 -7.59 10.40
C ILE A 20 12.31 -7.03 11.39
N SER A 21 11.16 -6.60 10.88
CA SER A 21 10.06 -6.10 11.71
C SER A 21 8.72 -6.28 11.02
N SER A 22 7.66 -6.42 11.81
CA SER A 22 6.28 -6.46 11.32
C SER A 22 5.33 -5.84 12.34
N VAL A 23 4.26 -5.19 11.86
CA VAL A 23 3.21 -4.63 12.72
C VAL A 23 2.32 -5.72 13.30
N SER A 24 2.02 -6.75 12.50
CA SER A 24 1.21 -7.91 12.88
C SER A 24 1.98 -9.21 12.63
N PRO A 25 1.59 -10.34 13.24
CA PRO A 25 2.19 -11.64 12.96
C PRO A 25 2.22 -11.94 11.45
N VAL A 26 3.37 -12.35 10.95
CA VAL A 26 3.58 -12.62 9.52
C VAL A 26 3.09 -14.02 9.17
N THR A 27 2.21 -14.12 8.17
CA THR A 27 1.72 -15.41 7.66
C THR A 27 2.58 -15.92 6.49
N ASP A 28 2.52 -17.21 6.21
CA ASP A 28 3.26 -17.79 5.08
C ASP A 28 2.81 -17.23 3.72
N ASN A 29 1.52 -16.95 3.56
CA ASN A 29 1.00 -16.28 2.37
C ASN A 29 1.62 -14.89 2.17
N GLN A 30 1.79 -14.12 3.25
CA GLN A 30 2.43 -12.81 3.21
C GLN A 30 3.90 -12.92 2.80
N ARG A 31 4.63 -13.92 3.30
CA ARG A 31 6.03 -14.19 2.91
C ARG A 31 6.14 -14.51 1.42
N GLU A 32 5.30 -15.39 0.92
CA GLU A 32 5.29 -15.74 -0.51
C GLU A 32 4.98 -14.54 -1.40
N ARG A 33 4.00 -13.71 -1.01
CA ARG A 33 3.65 -12.48 -1.74
C ARG A 33 4.85 -11.53 -1.82
N ILE A 34 5.58 -11.35 -0.73
CA ILE A 34 6.79 -10.50 -0.70
C ILE A 34 7.85 -11.05 -1.66
N ILE A 35 8.19 -12.35 -1.56
CA ILE A 35 9.18 -12.98 -2.44
C ILE A 35 8.79 -12.82 -3.92
N LYS A 36 7.51 -13.05 -4.26
CA LYS A 36 6.98 -12.87 -5.62
C LYS A 36 7.13 -11.41 -6.10
N VAL A 37 6.88 -10.43 -5.24
CA VAL A 37 7.02 -9.00 -5.59
C VAL A 37 8.48 -8.61 -5.80
N ILE A 38 9.41 -9.10 -4.97
CA ILE A 38 10.85 -8.86 -5.14
C ILE A 38 11.32 -9.38 -6.51
N ALA A 39 10.93 -10.61 -6.87
CA ALA A 39 11.27 -11.20 -8.16
C ALA A 39 10.69 -10.38 -9.33
N LYS A 40 9.39 -10.03 -9.27
CA LYS A 40 8.72 -9.24 -10.31
C LYS A 40 9.28 -7.83 -10.46
N ALA A 41 9.67 -7.17 -9.37
CA ALA A 41 10.26 -5.84 -9.42
C ALA A 41 11.61 -5.84 -10.15
N LYS A 42 12.42 -6.89 -9.89
CA LYS A 42 13.69 -7.10 -10.59
C LYS A 42 13.47 -7.43 -12.07
N GLU A 43 12.53 -8.32 -12.38
CA GLU A 43 12.22 -8.74 -13.75
C GLU A 43 11.65 -7.60 -14.60
N ASN A 44 10.63 -6.89 -14.10
CA ASN A 44 9.90 -5.90 -14.90
C ASN A 44 10.61 -4.54 -14.97
N ASN A 45 11.26 -4.13 -13.88
CA ASN A 45 11.76 -2.76 -13.72
C ASN A 45 13.27 -2.69 -13.43
N GLY A 46 13.94 -3.83 -13.25
CA GLY A 46 15.35 -3.87 -12.82
C GLY A 46 15.58 -3.38 -11.38
N TRP A 47 14.53 -3.27 -10.57
CA TRP A 47 14.63 -2.75 -9.21
C TRP A 47 15.03 -3.84 -8.22
N ASP A 48 16.16 -3.64 -7.56
CA ASP A 48 16.57 -4.49 -6.45
C ASP A 48 15.96 -3.98 -5.14
N ILE A 49 14.81 -4.53 -4.79
CA ILE A 49 14.11 -4.28 -3.53
C ILE A 49 14.30 -5.43 -2.52
N SER A 50 15.37 -6.21 -2.69
CA SER A 50 15.60 -7.40 -1.86
C SER A 50 16.03 -7.10 -0.43
N ARG A 51 16.49 -5.87 -0.11
CA ARG A 51 16.99 -5.51 1.22
C ARG A 51 16.51 -4.16 1.69
N ASP A 52 16.38 -3.98 3.00
CA ASP A 52 16.02 -2.74 3.69
C ASP A 52 14.74 -2.08 3.14
N ASN A 53 13.80 -2.92 2.68
CA ASN A 53 12.56 -2.46 2.09
C ASN A 53 11.36 -2.77 3.00
N LYS A 54 10.45 -1.80 3.07
CA LYS A 54 9.18 -1.92 3.78
C LYS A 54 8.07 -2.25 2.80
N PHE A 55 7.45 -3.39 3.01
CA PHE A 55 6.32 -3.89 2.23
C PHE A 55 5.02 -3.54 2.94
N PHE A 56 4.13 -2.84 2.24
CA PHE A 56 2.78 -2.53 2.69
C PHE A 56 1.83 -3.57 2.10
N LEU A 57 1.38 -4.49 2.95
CA LEU A 57 0.45 -5.53 2.54
C LEU A 57 -0.96 -5.01 2.73
N VAL A 58 -1.72 -5.06 1.65
CA VAL A 58 -3.11 -4.64 1.62
C VAL A 58 -3.99 -5.85 1.33
N LYS A 59 -5.17 -5.89 1.94
CA LYS A 59 -6.16 -6.97 1.72
C LYS A 59 -6.57 -7.01 0.24
N GLN A 60 -6.94 -5.84 -0.28
CA GLN A 60 -7.34 -5.64 -1.66
C GLN A 60 -7.06 -4.20 -2.10
N LEU A 61 -6.70 -4.03 -3.37
CA LEU A 61 -6.58 -2.73 -4.01
C LEU A 61 -7.82 -2.47 -4.86
N TYR A 62 -8.49 -1.37 -4.57
CA TYR A 62 -9.58 -0.81 -5.35
C TYR A 62 -9.07 0.38 -6.15
N ARG A 63 -9.44 0.44 -7.43
CA ARG A 63 -9.10 1.57 -8.29
C ARG A 63 -9.87 2.80 -7.83
N THR A 64 -9.18 3.94 -7.75
CA THR A 64 -9.80 5.24 -7.53
C THR A 64 -8.92 6.32 -8.13
N GLU A 65 -9.53 7.40 -8.59
CA GLU A 65 -8.87 8.49 -9.29
C GLU A 65 -8.57 9.70 -8.39
N PHE A 66 -9.06 9.72 -7.12
CA PHE A 66 -9.02 10.85 -6.17
C PHE A 66 -8.02 11.95 -6.58
N ARG A 67 -8.52 13.00 -7.22
CA ARG A 67 -7.70 13.83 -8.13
C ARG A 67 -7.16 15.06 -7.43
N LYS A 68 -5.88 15.37 -7.67
CA LYS A 68 -5.30 16.63 -7.21
C LYS A 68 -5.90 17.82 -7.97
N GLN A 69 -6.40 18.83 -7.27
CA GLN A 69 -6.92 20.07 -7.84
C GLN A 69 -5.82 21.12 -8.05
N SER A 70 -4.84 21.20 -7.14
CA SER A 70 -3.79 22.22 -7.20
C SER A 70 -2.72 21.93 -8.26
N LYS A 71 -2.23 23.00 -8.92
CA LYS A 71 -1.11 22.91 -9.88
C LYS A 71 0.22 22.67 -9.16
N GLY A 72 1.18 22.05 -9.85
CA GLY A 72 2.52 21.77 -9.33
C GLY A 72 2.67 20.41 -8.65
N SER A 73 3.91 20.03 -8.32
CA SER A 73 4.22 18.75 -7.68
C SER A 73 3.72 18.69 -6.23
N MET A 74 3.57 17.47 -5.71
CA MET A 74 3.27 17.24 -4.30
C MET A 74 4.46 17.69 -3.44
N ARG A 75 4.23 18.57 -2.47
CA ARG A 75 5.24 19.02 -1.51
C ARG A 75 5.14 18.17 -0.23
N GLY A 76 5.96 17.12 -0.15
CA GLY A 76 5.97 16.23 1.00
C GLY A 76 4.78 15.27 1.06
N LYS A 77 4.63 14.58 2.19
CA LYS A 77 3.55 13.61 2.41
C LYS A 77 2.24 14.33 2.72
N GLN A 78 1.13 13.81 2.21
CA GLN A 78 -0.21 14.30 2.50
C GLN A 78 -1.00 13.17 3.17
N TYR A 79 -1.66 13.49 4.27
CA TYR A 79 -2.58 12.61 4.97
C TYR A 79 -3.97 13.23 4.92
N PHE A 80 -4.97 12.43 4.59
CA PHE A 80 -6.35 12.87 4.50
C PHE A 80 -7.19 12.10 5.51
N ASP A 81 -7.98 12.82 6.29
CA ASP A 81 -9.04 12.22 7.06
C ASP A 81 -10.21 11.89 6.11
N LEU A 82 -10.54 10.60 6.01
CA LEU A 82 -11.62 10.16 5.13
C LEU A 82 -13.00 10.56 5.66
N GLU A 83 -13.18 10.72 6.97
CA GLU A 83 -14.46 11.18 7.52
C GLU A 83 -14.73 12.61 7.07
N GLU A 84 -13.69 13.45 7.05
CA GLU A 84 -13.76 14.83 6.54
C GLU A 84 -13.92 14.87 5.02
N VAL A 85 -13.10 14.12 4.26
CA VAL A 85 -13.15 14.12 2.78
C VAL A 85 -14.49 13.63 2.24
N LEU A 86 -15.05 12.60 2.88
CA LEU A 86 -16.34 12.04 2.50
C LEU A 86 -17.51 12.80 3.13
N ASN A 87 -17.25 13.69 4.10
CA ASN A 87 -18.24 14.34 4.95
C ASN A 87 -19.21 13.32 5.57
N ASN A 88 -18.65 12.23 6.10
CA ASN A 88 -19.41 11.12 6.66
C ASN A 88 -18.68 10.56 7.89
N PRO A 89 -19.26 10.70 9.11
CA PRO A 89 -18.66 10.22 10.34
C PRO A 89 -18.67 8.68 10.47
N LYS A 90 -19.38 7.97 9.59
CA LYS A 90 -19.35 6.51 9.53
C LYS A 90 -18.87 6.06 8.16
N LEU A 91 -17.59 5.70 8.09
CA LEU A 91 -16.97 5.26 6.85
C LEU A 91 -17.68 4.01 6.30
N PRO A 92 -18.03 4.01 5.00
CA PRO A 92 -18.54 2.82 4.32
C PRO A 92 -17.42 1.80 4.08
N ASP A 93 -17.72 0.69 3.42
CA ASP A 93 -16.69 -0.26 3.03
C ASP A 93 -15.68 0.34 2.03
N VAL A 94 -14.48 -0.23 1.96
CA VAL A 94 -13.36 0.33 1.16
C VAL A 94 -13.67 0.41 -0.33
N ALA A 95 -14.50 -0.48 -0.87
CA ALA A 95 -14.89 -0.43 -2.28
C ALA A 95 -15.80 0.78 -2.54
N GLN A 96 -16.78 1.00 -1.66
CA GLN A 96 -17.64 2.19 -1.71
C GLN A 96 -16.85 3.49 -1.51
N ILE A 97 -15.87 3.50 -0.59
CA ILE A 97 -15.00 4.67 -0.41
C ILE A 97 -14.25 4.97 -1.72
N ALA A 98 -13.67 3.96 -2.36
CA ALA A 98 -12.94 4.12 -3.62
C ALA A 98 -13.82 4.74 -4.72
N GLU A 99 -15.08 4.32 -4.82
CA GLU A 99 -16.06 4.90 -5.74
C GLU A 99 -16.42 6.35 -5.41
N ILE A 100 -16.69 6.67 -4.15
CA ILE A 100 -17.00 8.05 -3.75
C ILE A 100 -15.80 8.97 -4.05
N LEU A 101 -14.58 8.51 -3.77
CA LEU A 101 -13.34 9.24 -4.03
C LEU A 101 -13.11 9.57 -5.52
N ASN A 102 -13.71 8.83 -6.46
CA ASN A 102 -13.68 9.18 -7.89
C ASN A 102 -14.34 10.53 -8.20
N THR A 103 -15.24 10.98 -7.32
CA THR A 103 -15.95 12.26 -7.45
C THR A 103 -15.32 13.39 -6.62
N LYS A 104 -14.28 13.09 -5.84
CA LYS A 104 -13.62 14.02 -4.92
C LYS A 104 -12.27 14.49 -5.45
N TYR A 105 -11.81 15.60 -4.88
CA TYR A 105 -10.54 16.23 -5.23
C TYR A 105 -9.74 16.57 -3.96
N TRP A 106 -8.41 16.71 -4.11
CA TRP A 106 -7.48 17.09 -3.03
C TRP A 106 -6.41 18.11 -3.44
#